data_AF-A0A2E9NRA9-F1
#
_entry.id   AF-A0A2E9NRA9-F1
#
_cell.length_a   1.000
_cell.length_b   1.000
_cell.length_c   1.000
_cell.angle_alpha   90.00
_cell.angle_beta   90.00
_cell.angle_gamma   90.00
#
_symmetry.space_group_name_H-M   'P 1'
#
loop_
_entity.id
_entity.type
_entity.pdbx_description
1 polymer ?
#
loop_
_entity_poly.entity_id
_entity_poly.type
_entity_poly.pdbx_seq_one_letter_code
_entity_poly.pdbx_strand_id
1 'polypeptide(L)'
;MKITTALLIFISTLVVACAAEKATEDKHDKKVTNKKGDHSKEPSKFELGYWATKDCKSLSDGVGEIVAITGYFLDESDKMRNSGNEKGSDEMFGAAERTSTVSANLASTFSAFCK
;
A
#
# COMPACT_ATOMS: atom_id res chain seq x y z
N MET A 1 -14.59 -15.21 -36.72
CA MET A 1 -14.46 -14.22 -35.62
C MET A 1 -15.54 -14.47 -34.56
N LYS A 2 -15.29 -15.36 -33.60
CA LYS A 2 -16.19 -15.61 -32.43
C LYS A 2 -15.42 -16.13 -31.19
N ILE A 3 -14.10 -15.91 -31.11
CA ILE A 3 -13.26 -16.42 -30.01
C ILE A 3 -12.92 -15.31 -29.00
N THR A 4 -12.96 -14.04 -29.43
CA THR A 4 -12.58 -12.89 -28.60
C THR A 4 -13.59 -12.55 -27.51
N THR A 5 -14.89 -12.80 -27.72
CA THR A 5 -15.92 -12.45 -26.72
C THR A 5 -16.03 -13.47 -25.59
N ALA A 6 -15.68 -14.75 -25.85
CA ALA A 6 -15.76 -15.81 -24.84
C ALA A 6 -14.64 -15.69 -23.78
N LEU A 7 -13.47 -15.20 -24.17
CA LEU A 7 -12.33 -14.97 -23.26
C LEU A 7 -12.58 -13.82 -22.28
N LEU A 8 -13.30 -12.77 -22.70
CA LEU A 8 -13.62 -11.62 -21.84
C LEU A 8 -14.66 -11.96 -20.76
N ILE A 9 -15.56 -12.92 -21.02
CA ILE A 9 -16.55 -13.38 -20.04
C ILE A 9 -15.90 -14.26 -18.96
N PHE A 10 -14.83 -14.99 -19.31
CA PHE A 10 -14.10 -15.84 -18.36
C PHE A 10 -13.24 -15.06 -17.36
N ILE A 11 -12.82 -13.84 -17.68
CA ILE A 11 -12.01 -13.01 -16.76
C ILE A 11 -12.89 -12.33 -15.70
N SER A 12 -14.15 -11.98 -16.03
CA SER A 12 -15.07 -11.32 -15.08
C SER A 12 -15.54 -12.20 -13.92
N THR A 13 -15.48 -13.53 -14.02
CA THR A 13 -15.92 -14.43 -12.93
C THR A 13 -14.82 -14.82 -11.94
N LEU A 14 -13.55 -14.47 -12.20
CA LEU A 14 -12.44 -14.76 -11.27
C LEU A 14 -12.31 -13.75 -10.11
N VAL A 15 -13.11 -12.69 -10.09
CA VAL A 15 -13.04 -11.64 -9.05
C VAL A 15 -13.93 -11.93 -7.83
N VAL A 16 -14.76 -12.99 -7.84
CA VAL A 16 -15.66 -13.32 -6.71
C VAL A 16 -15.33 -14.69 -6.10
N ALA A 17 -14.06 -14.87 -5.71
CA ALA A 17 -13.64 -16.03 -4.91
C ALA A 17 -12.41 -15.72 -4.03
N CYS A 18 -12.38 -14.56 -3.39
CA CYS A 18 -11.47 -14.28 -2.27
C CYS A 18 -12.19 -13.47 -1.18
N ALA A 19 -13.31 -14.01 -0.70
CA ALA A 19 -13.96 -13.56 0.53
C ALA A 19 -14.52 -14.78 1.26
N ALA A 20 -13.66 -15.75 1.56
CA ALA A 20 -13.97 -16.82 2.50
C ALA A 20 -12.69 -17.20 3.25
N GLU A 21 -12.70 -16.84 4.53
CA GLU A 21 -11.97 -17.48 5.62
C GLU A 21 -10.43 -17.47 5.56
N LYS A 22 -9.85 -16.48 6.25
CA LYS A 22 -9.08 -16.78 7.47
C LYS A 22 -9.42 -15.78 8.56
N ALA A 23 -10.53 -16.05 9.26
CA ALA A 23 -10.61 -15.71 10.68
C ALA A 23 -9.51 -16.52 11.37
N THR A 24 -8.30 -15.94 11.43
CA THR A 24 -7.30 -16.42 12.38
C THR A 24 -7.70 -15.79 13.70
N GLU A 25 -8.16 -16.64 14.61
CA GLU A 25 -8.35 -16.30 16.02
C GLU A 25 -7.11 -15.56 16.50
N ASP A 26 -7.25 -14.26 16.74
CA ASP A 26 -6.35 -13.55 17.61
C ASP A 26 -6.57 -14.16 18.99
N LYS A 27 -5.68 -15.08 19.38
CA LYS A 27 -5.71 -15.68 20.71
C LYS A 27 -5.53 -14.54 21.70
N HIS A 28 -6.63 -14.14 22.31
CA HIS A 28 -6.64 -13.40 23.55
C HIS A 28 -5.90 -14.22 24.61
N ASP A 29 -4.59 -13.98 24.75
CA ASP A 29 -3.81 -14.39 25.91
C ASP A 29 -4.30 -13.60 27.14
N LYS A 30 -5.46 -14.00 27.67
CA LYS A 30 -5.87 -13.64 29.03
C LYS A 30 -5.06 -14.48 30.00
N LYS A 31 -3.84 -14.06 30.28
CA LYS A 31 -3.16 -14.46 31.52
C LYS A 31 -3.70 -13.59 32.66
N VAL A 32 -4.86 -14.00 33.19
CA VAL A 32 -5.34 -13.49 34.48
C VAL A 32 -4.46 -14.09 35.56
N THR A 33 -3.44 -13.34 35.97
CA THR A 33 -2.82 -13.52 37.29
C THR A 33 -2.92 -12.21 38.04
N ASN A 34 -3.74 -12.27 39.08
CA ASN A 34 -4.01 -11.24 40.05
C ASN A 34 -2.74 -10.91 40.85
N LYS A 35 -2.21 -9.69 40.73
CA LYS A 35 -1.37 -9.05 41.76
C LYS A 35 -1.65 -7.55 41.83
N LYS A 36 -1.68 -7.10 43.07
CA LYS A 36 -2.15 -5.84 43.63
C LYS A 36 -1.09 -4.75 43.45
N GLY A 37 -1.51 -3.59 42.93
CA GLY A 37 -0.84 -2.28 43.04
C GLY A 37 0.50 -2.11 42.32
N ASP A 38 0.48 -1.39 41.18
CA ASP A 38 1.53 -0.43 40.84
C ASP A 38 0.99 0.60 39.85
N HIS A 39 1.40 1.86 40.01
CA HIS A 39 1.06 2.96 39.12
C HIS A 39 1.86 2.81 37.81
N SER A 40 1.23 3.21 36.70
CA SER A 40 1.82 3.32 35.35
C SER A 40 1.93 2.01 34.56
N LYS A 41 0.79 1.48 34.09
CA LYS A 41 0.80 0.65 32.87
C LYS A 41 1.02 1.58 31.69
N GLU A 42 2.12 1.38 30.95
CA GLU A 42 2.32 2.05 29.67
C GLU A 42 1.17 1.64 28.73
N PRO A 43 0.53 2.61 28.04
CA PRO A 43 -0.54 2.31 27.11
C PRO A 43 -0.02 1.43 25.96
N SER A 44 -0.84 0.49 25.51
CA SER A 44 -0.53 -0.34 24.35
C SER A 44 -0.38 0.53 23.09
N LYS A 45 0.36 0.01 22.10
CA LYS A 45 0.58 0.65 20.80
C LYS A 45 -0.75 1.13 20.15
N PHE A 46 -1.81 0.34 20.28
CA PHE A 46 -3.14 0.68 19.77
C PHE A 46 -3.86 1.77 20.58
N GLU A 47 -3.72 1.78 21.91
CA GLU A 47 -4.27 2.83 22.77
C GLU A 47 -3.59 4.19 22.52
N LEU A 48 -2.33 4.16 22.05
CA LEU A 48 -1.60 5.34 21.58
C LEU A 48 -1.99 5.77 20.15
N GLY A 49 -2.88 5.05 19.48
CA GLY A 49 -3.36 5.36 18.12
C GLY A 49 -2.44 4.86 17.00
N TYR A 50 -1.43 4.06 17.30
CA TYR A 50 -0.58 3.46 16.28
C TYR A 50 -1.25 2.26 15.59
N TRP A 51 -0.88 2.02 14.34
CA TRP A 51 -1.45 0.95 13.53
C TRP A 51 -0.83 -0.42 13.82
N ALA A 52 -1.58 -1.47 13.47
CA ALA A 52 -1.07 -2.82 13.54
C ALA A 52 0.12 -3.00 12.59
N THR A 53 1.08 -3.84 12.97
CA THR A 53 2.27 -4.13 12.15
C THR A 53 1.91 -4.59 10.74
N LYS A 54 0.84 -5.37 10.57
CA LYS A 54 0.36 -5.81 9.26
C LYS A 54 -0.05 -4.65 8.35
N ASP A 55 -0.70 -3.64 8.91
CA ASP A 55 -1.20 -2.49 8.14
C ASP A 55 -0.04 -1.55 7.78
N CYS A 56 0.92 -1.39 8.70
CA CYS A 56 2.17 -0.70 8.44
C CYS A 56 3.00 -1.37 7.34
N LYS A 57 3.09 -2.71 7.34
CA LYS A 57 3.77 -3.44 6.27
C LYS A 57 3.08 -3.20 4.92
N SER A 58 1.76 -3.35 4.86
CA SER A 58 0.99 -3.09 3.64
C SER A 58 1.19 -1.68 3.11
N LEU A 59 1.21 -0.67 3.99
CA LEU A 59 1.50 0.72 3.61
C LEU A 59 2.91 0.84 3.03
N SER A 60 3.92 0.28 3.69
CA SER A 60 5.31 0.33 3.24
C SER A 60 5.51 -0.36 1.89
N ASP A 61 4.90 -1.53 1.69
CA ASP A 61 4.97 -2.27 0.42
C ASP A 61 4.34 -1.45 -0.70
N GLY A 62 3.13 -0.90 -0.48
CA GLY A 62 2.44 -0.05 -1.46
C GLY A 62 3.20 1.24 -1.80
N VAL A 63 3.87 1.86 -0.83
CA VAL A 63 4.78 3.00 -1.09
C VAL A 63 5.94 2.57 -2.00
N GLY A 64 6.54 1.40 -1.76
CA GLY A 64 7.58 0.85 -2.61
C GLY A 64 7.12 0.67 -4.06
N GLU A 65 5.90 0.17 -4.27
CA GLU A 65 5.30 0.02 -5.61
C GLU A 65 5.11 1.37 -6.32
N ILE A 66 4.60 2.39 -5.63
CA ILE A 66 4.38 3.72 -6.23
C ILE A 66 5.73 4.39 -6.57
N VAL A 67 6.77 4.17 -5.76
CA VAL A 67 8.13 4.63 -6.08
C VAL A 67 8.67 3.92 -7.33
N ALA A 68 8.42 2.62 -7.50
CA ALA A 68 8.81 1.90 -8.71
C ALA A 68 8.08 2.46 -9.96
N ILE A 69 6.78 2.75 -9.84
CA ILE A 69 5.99 3.40 -10.91
C ILE A 69 6.53 4.79 -11.23
N THR A 70 6.95 5.55 -10.21
CA THR A 70 7.62 6.85 -10.39
C THR A 70 8.88 6.70 -11.24
N GLY A 71 9.72 5.71 -10.93
CA GLY A 71 10.93 5.42 -11.71
C GLY A 71 10.62 5.08 -13.17
N TYR A 72 9.55 4.31 -13.42
CA TYR A 72 9.08 4.03 -14.78
C TYR A 72 8.69 5.29 -15.55
N PHE A 73 7.94 6.21 -14.93
CA PHE A 73 7.56 7.46 -15.59
C PHE A 73 8.76 8.38 -15.87
N LEU A 74 9.77 8.40 -15.00
CA LEU A 74 11.01 9.14 -15.25
C LEU A 74 11.79 8.56 -16.44
N ASP A 75 11.93 7.24 -16.52
CA ASP A 75 12.59 6.57 -17.64
C ASP A 75 11.86 6.81 -18.97
N GLU A 76 10.52 6.76 -18.96
CA GLU A 76 9.72 7.04 -20.16
C GLU A 76 9.79 8.53 -20.57
N SER A 77 9.80 9.44 -19.59
CA SER A 77 10.02 10.87 -19.84
C SER A 77 11.36 11.11 -20.55
N ASP A 78 12.44 10.50 -20.05
CA ASP A 78 13.77 10.62 -20.66
C ASP A 78 13.83 10.03 -22.08
N LYS A 79 13.20 8.87 -22.32
CA LYS A 79 13.09 8.30 -23.67
C LYS A 79 12.36 9.23 -24.62
N MET A 80 11.25 9.81 -24.19
CA MET A 80 10.45 10.74 -25.01
C MET A 80 11.25 12.00 -25.34
N ARG A 81 11.95 12.58 -24.36
CA ARG A 81 12.84 13.74 -24.56
C ARG A 81 13.94 13.44 -25.56
N ASN A 82 14.61 12.29 -25.41
CA ASN A 82 15.67 11.86 -26.34
C ASN A 82 15.17 11.61 -27.77
N SER A 83 13.87 11.34 -27.95
CA SER A 83 13.23 11.20 -29.26
C SER A 83 12.71 12.52 -29.86
N GLY A 84 12.84 13.64 -29.14
CA GLY A 84 12.31 14.95 -29.53
C GLY A 84 10.80 15.13 -29.25
N ASN A 85 10.17 14.22 -28.53
CA ASN A 85 8.77 14.33 -28.10
C ASN A 85 8.68 15.07 -26.76
N GLU A 86 8.90 16.38 -26.76
CA GLU A 86 8.90 17.21 -25.55
C GLU A 86 7.57 17.16 -24.80
N LYS A 87 6.44 17.23 -25.51
CA LYS A 87 5.11 17.16 -24.88
C LYS A 87 4.90 15.83 -24.14
N GLY A 88 5.27 14.71 -24.75
CA GLY A 88 5.18 13.40 -24.11
C GLY A 88 6.14 13.28 -22.92
N SER A 89 7.34 13.86 -23.03
CA SER A 89 8.29 13.95 -21.92
C SER A 89 7.69 14.69 -20.72
N ASP A 90 7.09 15.87 -20.94
CA ASP A 90 6.47 16.68 -19.90
C ASP A 90 5.27 15.97 -19.24
N GLU A 91 4.46 15.27 -20.03
CA GLU A 91 3.34 14.48 -19.52
C GLU A 91 3.81 13.35 -18.58
N MET A 92 4.85 12.61 -18.97
CA MET A 92 5.43 11.53 -18.16
C MET A 92 6.16 12.08 -16.93
N PHE A 93 6.91 13.17 -17.07
CA PHE A 93 7.54 13.82 -15.93
C PHE A 93 6.50 14.28 -14.90
N GLY A 94 5.40 14.90 -15.36
CA GLY A 94 4.30 15.28 -14.48
C GLY A 94 3.62 14.07 -13.83
N ALA A 95 3.58 12.90 -14.48
CA ALA A 95 3.12 11.67 -13.85
C ALA A 95 4.07 11.23 -12.73
N ALA A 96 5.39 11.25 -12.97
CA ALA A 96 6.41 10.94 -11.96
C ALA A 96 6.34 11.88 -10.75
N GLU A 97 6.13 13.18 -10.97
CA GLU A 97 6.00 14.17 -9.89
C GLU A 97 4.79 13.85 -8.99
N ARG A 98 3.64 13.52 -9.60
CA ARG A 98 2.42 13.18 -8.85
C ARG A 98 2.60 11.91 -8.04
N THR A 99 3.16 10.85 -8.63
CA THR A 99 3.39 9.59 -7.90
C THR A 99 4.45 9.73 -6.81
N SER A 100 5.49 10.55 -7.02
CA SER A 100 6.46 10.92 -5.98
C SER A 100 5.78 11.61 -4.81
N THR A 101 4.89 12.56 -5.09
CA THR A 101 4.15 13.31 -4.07
C THR A 101 3.24 12.39 -3.25
N VAL A 102 2.53 11.47 -3.91
CA VAL A 102 1.73 10.45 -3.20
C VAL A 102 2.61 9.60 -2.30
N SER A 103 3.75 9.13 -2.81
CA SER A 103 4.70 8.32 -2.03
C SER A 103 5.21 9.06 -0.78
N ALA A 104 5.57 10.33 -0.92
CA ALA A 104 6.04 11.16 0.19
C ALA A 104 4.95 11.38 1.25
N ASN A 105 3.71 11.61 0.84
CA ASN A 105 2.58 11.76 1.74
C ASN A 105 2.30 10.45 2.51
N LEU A 106 2.36 9.31 1.82
CA LEU A 106 2.19 8.00 2.47
C LEU A 106 3.34 7.65 3.41
N ALA A 107 4.58 8.01 3.10
CA ALA A 107 5.72 7.87 4.01
C ALA A 107 5.55 8.73 5.28
N SER A 108 4.94 9.91 5.15
CA SER A 108 4.58 10.75 6.30
C SER A 108 3.50 10.08 7.17
N THR A 109 2.48 9.47 6.56
CA THR A 109 1.49 8.64 7.26
C THR A 109 2.15 7.48 8.00
N PHE A 110 3.08 6.77 7.36
CA PHE A 110 3.82 5.68 8.00
C PHE A 110 4.56 6.20 9.24
N SER A 111 5.28 7.31 9.12
CA SER A 111 6.06 7.90 10.22
C SER A 111 5.19 8.33 11.41
N ALA A 112 3.95 8.75 11.15
CA ALA A 112 2.99 9.16 12.16
C ALA A 112 2.36 7.97 12.91
N PHE A 113 1.96 6.92 12.19
CA PHE A 113 1.14 5.84 12.76
C PHE A 113 1.88 4.52 12.99
N CYS A 114 3.09 4.35 12.46
CA CYS A 114 3.87 3.12 12.58
C CYS A 114 5.11 3.32 13.46
N LYS A 115 4.99 2.92 14.74
CA LYS A 115 6.06 2.96 15.76
C LYS A 115 6.47 1.59 16.27
#